data_AF-V5HGK2-F1
#
_entry.id   AF-V5HGK2-F1
#
_cell.length_a   1.000
_cell.length_b   1.000
_cell.length_c   1.000
_cell.angle_alpha   90.00
_cell.angle_beta   90.00
_cell.angle_gamma   90.00
#
_symmetry.space_group_name_H-M   'P 1'
#
loop_
_entity.id
_entity.type
_entity.pdbx_description
1 polymer ?
#
loop_
_entity_poly.entity_id
_entity_poly.type
_entity_poly.pdbx_seq_one_letter_code
_entity_poly.pdbx_strand_id
1 'polypeptide(L)'
;MAWLSTLGGAYSALGDNNVKFAEAASQVSVQQLKLALRIGDPATLCRCRIYIAMSLLQRGYFRSCRRLLREQHQFAVSAEGQREPRLAKMCQSVWDRMRYLRLLRRKSPQARNCLV
;
A
#
# COMPACT_ATOMS: atom_id res chain seq x y z
N MET A 1 -10.42 0.11 14.70
CA MET A 1 -9.18 0.66 14.08
C MET A 1 -9.45 2.01 13.40
N ALA A 2 -9.64 3.10 14.16
CA ALA A 2 -9.86 4.45 13.62
C ALA A 2 -8.56 5.25 13.38
N TRP A 3 -7.47 4.85 14.04
CA TRP A 3 -6.17 5.52 13.95
C TRP A 3 -5.50 5.36 12.56
N LEU A 4 -5.60 4.17 11.95
CA LEU A 4 -5.02 3.87 10.63
C LEU A 4 -5.64 4.71 9.49
N SER A 5 -6.94 5.02 9.59
CA SER A 5 -7.68 5.72 8.55
C SER A 5 -7.28 7.19 8.41
N THR A 6 -7.08 7.90 9.53
CA THR A 6 -6.85 9.35 9.48
C THR A 6 -5.37 9.68 9.30
N LEU A 7 -4.48 9.10 10.12
CA LEU A 7 -3.05 9.39 10.06
C LEU A 7 -2.40 8.69 8.86
N GLY A 8 -2.68 7.40 8.67
CA GLY A 8 -2.19 6.63 7.52
C GLY A 8 -2.73 7.15 6.18
N GLY A 9 -3.99 7.62 6.17
CA GLY A 9 -4.58 8.30 5.02
C GLY A 9 -3.86 9.62 4.69
N ALA A 10 -3.59 10.47 5.69
CA ALA A 10 -2.88 11.73 5.51
C ALA A 10 -1.43 11.53 5.03
N TYR A 11 -0.67 10.62 5.65
CA TYR A 11 0.69 10.30 5.21
C TYR A 11 0.72 9.68 3.81
N SER A 12 -0.29 8.86 3.47
CA SER A 12 -0.44 8.32 2.12
C SER A 12 -0.72 9.46 1.12
N ALA A 13 -1.63 10.39 1.41
CA ALA A 13 -1.86 11.54 0.52
C ALA A 13 -0.61 12.42 0.32
N LEU A 14 0.18 12.63 1.38
CA LEU A 14 1.43 13.40 1.31
C LEU A 14 2.59 12.64 0.64
N GLY A 15 2.58 11.31 0.74
CA GLY A 15 3.61 10.42 0.19
C GLY A 15 3.73 10.50 -1.33
N ASP A 16 2.69 10.98 -2.01
CA ASP A 16 2.70 11.19 -3.46
C ASP A 16 3.63 12.34 -3.90
N ASN A 17 3.81 13.34 -3.03
CA ASN A 17 4.63 14.53 -3.31
C ASN A 17 5.98 14.49 -2.60
N ASN A 18 6.11 13.72 -1.51
CA ASN A 18 7.34 13.64 -0.75
C ASN A 18 7.56 12.23 -0.16
N VAL A 19 8.63 11.60 -0.64
CA VAL A 19 9.08 10.26 -0.26
C VAL A 19 9.21 10.06 1.25
N LYS A 20 9.61 11.09 2.01
CA LYS A 20 9.76 11.01 3.47
C LYS A 20 8.44 10.66 4.16
N PHE A 21 7.32 11.17 3.66
CA PHE A 21 6.01 10.85 4.21
C PHE A 21 5.57 9.42 3.87
N ALA A 22 5.90 8.94 2.66
CA ALA A 22 5.69 7.55 2.30
C ALA A 22 6.52 6.59 3.17
N GLU A 23 7.75 6.96 3.51
CA GLU A 23 8.61 6.18 4.42
C GLU A 23 8.07 6.16 5.84
N ALA A 24 7.65 7.32 6.38
CA ALA A 24 7.00 7.39 7.69
C ALA A 24 5.71 6.54 7.73
N ALA A 25 4.87 6.59 6.68
CA ALA A 25 3.69 5.73 6.55
C ALA A 25 4.05 4.24 6.61
N SER A 26 5.13 3.87 5.92
CA SER A 26 5.65 2.51 5.89
C SER A 26 6.12 2.04 7.27
N GLN A 27 6.88 2.88 7.99
CA GLN A 27 7.39 2.58 9.32
C GLN A 27 6.25 2.34 10.33
N VAL A 28 5.24 3.21 10.33
CA VAL A 28 4.04 3.03 11.16
C VAL A 28 3.34 1.72 10.80
N SER A 29 3.18 1.44 9.50
CA SER A 29 2.54 0.19 9.03
C SER A 29 3.31 -1.06 9.45
N VAL A 30 4.65 -1.00 9.48
CA VAL A 30 5.51 -2.09 9.95
C VAL A 30 5.40 -2.30 11.47
N GLN A 31 5.33 -1.23 12.25
CA GLN A 31 5.09 -1.34 13.70
C GLN A 31 3.74 -2.01 13.99
N GLN A 32 2.69 -1.60 13.26
CA GLN A 32 1.36 -2.19 13.38
C GLN A 32 1.34 -3.65 12.90
N LEU A 33 2.10 -3.98 11.85
CA LEU A 33 2.26 -5.36 11.40
C LEU A 33 2.86 -6.25 12.51
N LYS A 34 3.88 -5.76 13.21
CA LYS A 34 4.49 -6.49 14.34
C LYS A 34 3.49 -6.74 15.46
N LEU A 35 2.64 -5.75 15.76
CA LEU A 35 1.59 -5.90 16.76
C LEU A 35 0.52 -6.90 16.32
N ALA A 36 0.05 -6.79 15.07
CA ALA A 36 -0.94 -7.70 14.51
C ALA A 36 -0.44 -9.15 14.43
N LEU A 37 0.86 -9.36 14.21
CA LEU A 37 1.49 -10.69 14.28
C LEU A 37 1.40 -11.29 15.68
N ARG A 38 1.57 -10.47 16.73
CA ARG A 38 1.47 -10.91 18.13
C ARG A 38 0.03 -11.23 18.54
N ILE A 39 -0.93 -10.46 18.02
CA ILE A 39 -2.35 -10.64 18.30
C ILE A 39 -2.94 -11.82 17.49
N GLY A 40 -2.34 -12.14 16.34
CA GLY A 40 -2.84 -13.20 15.46
C GLY A 40 -4.06 -12.77 14.63
N ASP A 41 -4.17 -11.49 14.26
CA ASP A 41 -5.26 -10.99 13.40
C ASP A 41 -4.84 -10.94 11.92
N PRO A 42 -5.24 -11.93 11.11
CA PRO A 42 -4.81 -12.06 9.71
C PRO A 42 -5.39 -10.97 8.81
N ALA A 43 -6.59 -10.44 9.11
CA ALA A 43 -7.19 -9.35 8.35
C ALA A 43 -6.39 -8.05 8.55
N THR A 44 -5.97 -7.77 9.79
CA THR A 44 -5.11 -6.63 10.08
C THR A 44 -3.70 -6.80 9.49
N LEU A 45 -3.14 -8.02 9.50
CA LEU A 45 -1.88 -8.30 8.81
C LEU A 45 -1.95 -7.95 7.32
N CYS A 46 -3.02 -8.39 6.65
CA CYS A 46 -3.24 -8.08 5.24
C CYS A 46 -3.33 -6.56 5.02
N ARG A 47 -4.14 -5.88 5.83
CA ARG A 47 -4.31 -4.43 5.75
C ARG A 47 -2.98 -3.66 5.91
N CYS A 48 -2.16 -4.03 6.90
CA CYS A 48 -0.83 -3.44 7.09
C CYS A 48 0.09 -3.66 5.89
N ARG A 49 0.08 -4.87 5.30
CA ARG A 49 0.87 -5.17 4.10
C ARG A 49 0.40 -4.38 2.87
N ILE A 50 -0.90 -4.12 2.73
CA ILE A 50 -1.42 -3.25 1.66
C ILE A 50 -0.91 -1.81 1.82
N TYR A 51 -0.87 -1.27 3.04
CA TYR A 51 -0.30 0.06 3.29
C TYR A 51 1.21 0.12 3.01
N ILE A 52 1.96 -0.93 3.37
CA ILE A 52 3.36 -1.06 2.97
C ILE A 52 3.48 -1.08 1.44
N ALA A 53 2.63 -1.83 0.73
CA ALA A 53 2.63 -1.86 -0.73
C ALA A 53 2.35 -0.48 -1.34
N MET A 54 1.44 0.31 -0.75
CA MET A 54 1.16 1.68 -1.16
C MET A 54 2.39 2.58 -0.99
N SER A 55 3.08 2.50 0.16
CA SER A 55 4.32 3.26 0.37
C SER A 55 5.41 2.92 -0.65
N LEU A 56 5.53 1.64 -1.02
CA LEU A 56 6.45 1.19 -2.07
C LEU A 56 6.09 1.78 -3.43
N LEU A 57 4.79 1.87 -3.75
CA LEU A 57 4.32 2.49 -4.99
C LEU A 57 4.70 3.97 -5.06
N GLN A 58 4.48 4.71 -3.98
CA GLN A 58 4.77 6.14 -3.89
C GLN A 58 6.26 6.45 -4.05
N ARG A 59 7.10 5.57 -3.52
CA ARG A 59 8.57 5.64 -3.64
C ARG A 59 9.11 5.12 -4.98
N GLY A 60 8.23 4.71 -5.90
CA GLY A 60 8.61 4.23 -7.22
C GLY A 60 9.02 2.76 -7.30
N TYR A 61 8.87 1.96 -6.24
CA TYR A 61 9.16 0.52 -6.24
C TYR A 61 8.00 -0.31 -6.81
N PHE A 62 7.68 -0.10 -8.10
CA PHE A 62 6.54 -0.74 -8.77
C PHE A 62 6.57 -2.27 -8.75
N ARG A 63 7.75 -2.88 -8.88
CA ARG A 63 7.89 -4.35 -8.89
C ARG A 63 7.58 -4.94 -7.51
N SER A 64 8.15 -4.36 -6.46
CA SER A 64 7.95 -4.79 -5.07
C SER A 64 6.50 -4.58 -4.63
N CYS A 65 5.92 -3.42 -4.93
CA CYS A 65 4.51 -3.15 -4.69
C CYS A 65 3.61 -4.19 -5.37
N ARG A 66 3.83 -4.46 -6.67
CA ARG A 66 3.07 -5.45 -7.44
C ARG A 66 3.11 -6.84 -6.82
N ARG A 67 4.28 -7.30 -6.39
CA ARG A 67 4.45 -8.62 -5.76
C ARG A 67 3.65 -8.71 -4.46
N LEU A 68 3.87 -7.76 -3.56
CA LEU A 68 3.19 -7.74 -2.26
C LEU A 68 1.68 -7.63 -2.40
N LEU A 69 1.21 -6.81 -3.36
CA LEU A 69 -0.22 -6.61 -3.62
C LEU A 69 -0.90 -7.87 -4.19
N ARG A 70 -0.20 -8.69 -4.99
CA ARG A 70 -0.72 -9.98 -5.47
C ARG A 70 -0.92 -10.96 -4.33
N GLU A 71 0.05 -11.06 -3.43
CA GLU A 71 -0.04 -11.92 -2.24
C GLU A 71 -1.22 -11.49 -1.36
N GLN A 72 -1.39 -10.19 -1.12
CA GLN A 72 -2.49 -9.69 -0.30
C GLN A 72 -3.86 -9.83 -0.98
N HIS A 73 -3.91 -9.68 -2.31
CA HIS A 73 -5.14 -9.93 -3.06
C HIS A 73 -5.54 -11.41 -3.01
N GLN A 74 -4.59 -12.34 -3.13
CA GLN A 74 -4.85 -13.78 -2.98
C GLN A 74 -5.42 -14.10 -1.59
N PHE A 75 -4.85 -13.51 -0.54
CA PHE A 75 -5.42 -13.63 0.80
C PHE A 75 -6.82 -13.02 0.86
N ALA A 76 -7.04 -11.83 0.31
CA ALA A 76 -8.32 -11.13 0.39
C ALA A 76 -9.49 -11.88 -0.28
N VAL A 77 -9.22 -12.71 -1.30
CA VAL A 77 -10.24 -13.53 -1.97
C VAL A 77 -10.39 -14.93 -1.37
N SER A 78 -9.51 -15.33 -0.43
CA SER A 78 -9.62 -16.60 0.29
C SER A 78 -10.82 -16.62 1.25
N ALA A 79 -11.21 -17.80 1.72
CA ALA A 79 -12.32 -17.95 2.68
C ALA A 79 -12.12 -17.12 3.97
N GLU A 80 -10.87 -16.98 4.42
CA GLU A 80 -10.54 -16.17 5.59
C GLU A 80 -10.62 -14.66 5.29
N GLY A 81 -10.07 -14.24 4.15
CA GLY A 81 -10.07 -12.84 3.72
C GLY A 81 -11.47 -12.30 3.38
N GLN A 82 -12.37 -13.15 2.89
CA GLN A 82 -13.75 -12.77 2.57
C GLN A 82 -14.58 -12.33 3.78
N ARG A 83 -14.15 -12.69 5.00
CA ARG A 83 -14.73 -12.16 6.25
C ARG A 83 -14.55 -10.64 6.38
N GLU A 84 -13.56 -10.08 5.67
CA GLU A 84 -13.31 -8.63 5.57
C GLU A 84 -13.29 -8.20 4.09
N PRO A 85 -14.47 -7.97 3.46
CA PRO A 85 -14.59 -7.69 2.04
C PRO A 85 -13.92 -6.37 1.61
N ARG A 86 -13.58 -5.50 2.56
CA ARG A 86 -12.86 -4.24 2.31
C ARG A 86 -11.42 -4.50 1.83
N LEU A 87 -10.80 -5.62 2.18
CA LEU A 87 -9.41 -5.92 1.79
C LEU A 87 -9.23 -6.01 0.27
N ALA A 88 -10.17 -6.64 -0.43
CA ALA A 88 -10.15 -6.73 -1.88
C ALA A 88 -10.26 -5.34 -2.52
N LYS A 89 -11.16 -4.49 -2.01
CA LYS A 89 -11.30 -3.09 -2.46
C LYS A 89 -10.04 -2.26 -2.20
N MET A 90 -9.37 -2.47 -1.07
CA MET A 90 -8.09 -1.82 -0.78
C MET A 90 -7.01 -2.23 -1.78
N CYS A 91 -6.93 -3.53 -2.11
CA CYS A 91 -6.01 -4.01 -3.14
C CYS A 91 -6.29 -3.37 -4.50
N GLN A 92 -7.57 -3.30 -4.89
CA GLN A 92 -8.02 -2.69 -6.14
C GLN A 92 -7.62 -1.21 -6.22
N SER A 93 -7.82 -0.45 -5.14
CA SER A 93 -7.43 0.96 -5.09
C SER A 93 -5.94 1.18 -5.37
N VAL A 94 -5.06 0.35 -4.81
CA VAL A 94 -3.62 0.42 -5.08
C VAL A 94 -3.29 0.00 -6.52
N TRP A 95 -4.01 -0.99 -7.08
CA TRP A 95 -3.85 -1.37 -8.50
C TRP A 95 -4.20 -0.25 -9.46
N ASP A 96 -5.34 0.39 -9.25
CA ASP A 96 -5.82 1.49 -10.09
C ASP A 96 -4.84 2.65 -10.05
N ARG A 97 -4.34 2.99 -8.85
CA ARG A 97 -3.28 3.99 -8.69
C ARG A 97 -2.00 3.62 -9.40
N MET A 98 -1.58 2.36 -9.30
CA MET A 98 -0.38 1.87 -10.00
C MET A 98 -0.52 1.94 -11.51
N ARG A 99 -1.72 1.65 -12.04
CA ARG A 99 -2.03 1.77 -13.47
C ARG A 99 -1.99 3.23 -13.91
N TYR A 100 -2.60 4.13 -13.15
CA TYR A 100 -2.57 5.57 -13.40
C TYR A 100 -1.13 6.11 -13.45
N LEU A 101 -0.29 5.80 -12.45
CA LEU A 101 1.10 6.25 -12.42
C LEU A 101 1.94 5.71 -13.60
N ARG A 102 1.66 4.48 -14.07
CA ARG A 102 2.31 3.96 -15.28
C ARG A 102 1.86 4.69 -16.54
N LEU A 103 0.58 5.05 -16.63
CA LEU A 103 0.06 5.81 -17.76
C LEU A 103 0.68 7.21 -17.82
N LEU A 104 0.81 7.89 -16.67
CA LEU A 104 1.52 9.16 -16.57
C LEU A 104 2.99 9.03 -17.01
N ARG A 105 3.72 8.02 -16.50
CA ARG A 105 5.11 7.75 -16.92
C ARG A 105 5.28 7.49 -18.42
N ARG A 106 4.27 6.88 -19.07
CA ARG A 106 4.27 6.66 -20.52
C ARG A 106 4.03 7.94 -21.31
N LYS A 107 3.18 8.85 -20.81
CA LYS A 107 2.88 10.14 -21.45
C LYS A 107 3.98 11.19 -21.27
N SER A 108 4.85 11.02 -20.27
CA SER A 108 5.93 11.99 -19.95
C SER A 108 7.32 11.32 -19.95
N PRO A 109 7.95 11.07 -21.13
CA PRO A 109 9.29 10.48 -21.22
C PRO A 109 10.40 11.32 -20.56
N GLN A 110 10.18 12.64 -20.41
CA GLN A 110 11.13 13.61 -19.85
C GLN A 110 11.23 13.58 -18.31
N ALA A 111 10.31 12.93 -17.59
CA ALA A 111 10.35 12.83 -16.12
C ALA A 111 11.22 11.66 -15.60
N ARG A 112 12.09 11.10 -16.45
CA ARG A 112 13.00 10.01 -16.09
C ARG A 112 14.14 10.44 -15.14
N ASN A 113 14.49 11.72 -15.10
CA ASN A 113 15.67 12.22 -14.37
C ASN A 113 15.40 12.80 -12.98
N CYS A 114 14.16 12.88 -12.51
CA CYS A 114 13.85 13.53 -11.21
C CYS A 114 13.47 12.55 -10.08
N LEU A 115 13.66 11.24 -10.27
CA LEU A 115 13.27 10.21 -9.30
C LEU A 115 14.37 9.15 -9.06
N VAL A 116 15.64 9.51 -9.30
CA VAL A 116 16.80 8.73 -8.82
C VAL A 116 17.31 9.39 -7.55
#